data_AF-A0A9X9JH53-F1
#
_entry.id   AF-A0A9X9JH53-F1
#
_cell.length_a   1.000
_cell.length_b   1.000
_cell.length_c   1.000
_cell.angle_alpha   90.00
_cell.angle_beta   90.00
_cell.angle_gamma   90.00
#
_symmetry.space_group_name_H-M   'P 1'
#
loop_
_entity.id
_entity.type
_entity.pdbx_description
1 polymer ?
#
loop_
_entity_poly.entity_id
_entity_poly.type
_entity_poly.pdbx_seq_one_letter_code
_entity_poly.pdbx_strand_id
1 'polypeptide(L)'
;MTPMMTESTTDARPAMQTLHSADALIATWLRHDWRESFFAPGLSILQALTRDGRTASGAGMDREEALNRCLGETAEILALNMLSRDRSGGQSRPFDPRCDGLAAHPDPHIARQAALNEACERFAVAKWWLGHSRVHAMPPLWLDSCGLTAELQQMRDGAALRRRTDWWQIDMHQGPITMICRSMSVEGQDPLLGFGTHADPVAAAGKALRELLLMELNLMELLAARSTGGVPALRPVNDRIRDYTRRLPMLLRSSMPDPPGRESVNTFPPRPECREITGAGAPLSVWLCQPDVAPPPFTAETGSPYF
;
A
#
# COMPACT_ATOMS: atom_id res chain seq x y z
N MET A 1 58.30 20.12 -9.19
CA MET A 1 56.93 20.35 -8.67
C MET A 1 55.97 19.90 -9.75
N THR A 2 55.39 18.72 -9.56
CA THR A 2 54.46 18.07 -10.49
C THR A 2 53.26 17.66 -9.63
N PRO A 3 52.02 18.08 -9.92
CA PRO A 3 50.88 17.66 -9.11
C PRO A 3 50.38 16.29 -9.55
N MET A 4 50.21 15.39 -8.58
CA MET A 4 49.45 14.15 -8.72
C MET A 4 47.98 14.48 -8.97
N MET A 5 47.43 13.95 -10.06
CA MET A 5 45.99 13.76 -10.20
C MET A 5 45.57 12.60 -9.30
N THR A 6 44.71 12.88 -8.33
CA THR A 6 43.95 11.85 -7.62
C THR A 6 42.72 11.49 -8.44
N GLU A 7 42.70 10.28 -8.99
CA GLU A 7 41.51 9.68 -9.59
C GLU A 7 40.42 9.50 -8.52
N SER A 8 39.26 10.08 -8.78
CA SER A 8 38.02 9.86 -8.05
C SER A 8 37.46 8.50 -8.44
N THR A 9 37.66 7.48 -7.60
CA THR A 9 36.92 6.22 -7.69
C THR A 9 35.48 6.45 -7.24
N THR A 10 34.58 6.65 -8.18
CA THR A 10 33.13 6.61 -7.97
C THR A 10 32.74 5.21 -7.50
N ASP A 11 32.05 5.13 -6.37
CA ASP A 11 31.71 3.90 -5.65
C ASP A 11 30.73 3.03 -6.46
N ALA A 12 31.25 2.04 -7.18
CA ALA A 12 30.47 1.08 -7.98
C ALA A 12 29.84 -0.05 -7.14
N ARG A 13 30.07 -0.09 -5.82
CA ARG A 13 29.60 -1.16 -4.93
C ARG A 13 28.09 -1.16 -4.63
N PRO A 14 27.39 -0.01 -4.51
CA PRO A 14 25.95 -0.02 -4.22
C PRO A 14 25.14 -0.59 -5.39
N ALA A 15 25.39 -0.11 -6.62
CA ALA A 15 24.64 -0.52 -7.81
C ALA A 15 24.79 -2.02 -8.12
N MET A 16 26.00 -2.57 -7.91
CA MET A 16 26.27 -3.98 -8.16
C MET A 16 25.62 -4.89 -7.10
N GLN A 17 25.47 -4.44 -5.84
CA GLN A 17 24.72 -5.17 -4.82
C GLN A 17 23.21 -5.15 -5.09
N THR A 18 22.65 -4.00 -5.50
CA THR A 18 21.23 -3.88 -5.85
C THR A 18 20.81 -4.80 -7.00
N LEU A 19 21.65 -4.92 -8.04
CA LEU A 19 21.38 -5.81 -9.19
C LEU A 19 21.34 -7.29 -8.80
N HIS A 20 22.33 -7.78 -8.04
CA HIS A 20 22.33 -9.17 -7.55
C HIS A 20 21.16 -9.47 -6.60
N SER A 21 20.70 -8.45 -5.87
CA SER A 21 19.58 -8.56 -4.94
C SER A 21 18.23 -8.74 -5.65
N ALA A 22 18.06 -8.08 -6.80
CA ALA A 22 16.87 -8.19 -7.63
C ALA A 22 16.77 -9.56 -8.31
N ASP A 23 17.87 -10.06 -8.91
CA ASP A 23 17.90 -11.35 -9.59
C ASP A 23 17.50 -12.51 -8.67
N ALA A 24 17.93 -12.48 -7.41
CA ALA A 24 17.60 -13.48 -6.41
C ALA A 24 16.08 -13.53 -6.10
N LEU A 25 15.43 -12.37 -6.01
CA LEU A 25 13.97 -12.29 -5.78
C LEU A 25 13.19 -12.67 -7.04
N ILE A 26 13.59 -12.18 -8.21
CA ILE A 26 12.96 -12.52 -9.49
C ILE A 26 13.01 -14.03 -9.74
N ALA A 27 14.10 -14.71 -9.37
CA ALA A 27 14.23 -16.16 -9.49
C ALA A 27 13.16 -16.94 -8.69
N THR A 28 12.51 -16.32 -7.69
CA THR A 28 11.42 -16.92 -6.91
C THR A 28 10.04 -16.82 -7.57
N TRP A 29 9.93 -16.11 -8.70
CA TRP A 29 8.69 -15.98 -9.45
C TRP A 29 8.48 -17.17 -10.39
N LEU A 30 7.23 -17.61 -10.52
CA LEU A 30 6.77 -18.58 -11.53
C LEU A 30 6.46 -17.90 -12.86
N ARG A 31 5.84 -16.71 -12.79
CA ARG A 31 5.51 -15.85 -13.91
C ARG A 31 5.40 -14.41 -13.42
N HIS A 32 5.60 -13.46 -14.33
CA HIS A 32 5.38 -12.05 -14.07
C HIS A 32 4.85 -11.38 -15.33
N ASP A 33 4.00 -10.37 -15.16
CA ASP A 33 3.34 -9.68 -16.26
C ASP A 33 3.31 -8.17 -15.98
N TRP A 34 3.67 -7.38 -16.98
CA TRP A 34 3.39 -5.95 -16.99
C TRP A 34 1.92 -5.74 -17.32
N ARG A 35 1.18 -5.15 -16.38
CA ARG A 35 -0.27 -4.94 -16.50
C ARG A 35 -0.55 -3.57 -17.06
N GLU A 36 -1.49 -3.50 -17.99
CA GLU A 36 -2.03 -2.25 -18.50
C GLU A 36 -3.32 -1.93 -17.76
N SER A 37 -3.49 -0.67 -17.35
CA SER A 37 -4.73 -0.19 -16.74
C SER A 37 -5.52 0.66 -17.72
N PHE A 38 -6.77 0.31 -18.00
CA PHE A 38 -7.65 1.17 -18.81
C PHE A 38 -8.26 2.34 -18.02
N PHE A 39 -8.04 2.37 -16.70
CA PHE A 39 -8.41 3.48 -15.82
C PHE A 39 -7.25 4.46 -15.58
N ALA A 40 -6.01 3.97 -15.65
CA ALA A 40 -4.78 4.73 -15.45
C ALA A 40 -3.63 4.23 -16.36
N PRO A 41 -3.70 4.48 -17.68
CA PRO A 41 -2.72 3.96 -18.65
C PRO A 41 -1.29 4.50 -18.45
N GLY A 42 -1.15 5.65 -17.82
CA GLY A 42 0.16 6.26 -17.52
C GLY A 42 0.90 5.59 -16.35
N LEU A 43 0.26 4.64 -15.64
CA LEU A 43 0.86 3.92 -14.52
C LEU A 43 1.58 2.66 -14.99
N SER A 44 2.84 2.49 -14.60
CA SER A 44 3.57 1.23 -14.78
C SER A 44 3.20 0.26 -13.67
N ILE A 45 2.75 -0.94 -14.01
CA ILE A 45 2.31 -1.93 -13.03
C ILE A 45 2.91 -3.30 -13.35
N LEU A 46 3.56 -3.91 -12.38
CA LEU A 46 4.12 -5.26 -12.46
C LEU A 46 3.38 -6.15 -11.46
N GLN A 47 2.96 -7.34 -11.90
CA GLN A 47 2.48 -8.40 -11.01
C GLN A 47 3.33 -9.64 -11.21
N ALA A 48 3.69 -10.31 -10.11
CA ALA A 48 4.47 -11.54 -10.12
C ALA A 48 3.79 -12.61 -9.27
N LEU A 49 3.65 -13.82 -9.81
CA LEU A 49 3.22 -14.98 -9.05
C LEU A 49 4.44 -15.66 -8.44
N THR A 50 4.56 -15.67 -7.13
CA THR A 50 5.62 -16.39 -6.40
C THR A 50 5.43 -17.92 -6.49
N ARG A 51 6.51 -18.69 -6.29
CA ARG A 51 6.47 -20.16 -6.26
C ARG A 51 5.56 -20.75 -5.19
N ASP A 52 5.31 -20.02 -4.10
CA ASP A 52 4.37 -20.41 -3.05
C ASP A 52 2.90 -20.04 -3.38
N GLY A 53 2.62 -19.56 -4.59
CA GLY A 53 1.27 -19.29 -5.09
C GLY A 53 0.66 -17.95 -4.68
N ARG A 54 1.45 -17.06 -4.05
CA ARG A 54 1.03 -15.69 -3.69
C ARG A 54 1.44 -14.69 -4.78
N THR A 55 0.63 -13.67 -4.99
CA THR A 55 0.93 -12.58 -5.94
C THR A 55 1.64 -11.44 -5.20
N ALA A 56 2.74 -10.95 -5.76
CA ALA A 56 3.36 -9.67 -5.44
C ALA A 56 2.98 -8.66 -6.54
N SER A 57 2.77 -7.40 -6.17
CA SER A 57 2.45 -6.31 -7.09
C SER A 57 3.31 -5.10 -6.83
N GLY A 58 3.57 -4.33 -7.87
CA GLY A 58 4.22 -3.03 -7.73
C GLY A 58 3.69 -2.08 -8.79
N ALA A 59 3.42 -0.84 -8.38
CA ALA A 59 2.96 0.21 -9.27
C ALA A 59 3.77 1.48 -9.06
N GLY A 60 4.08 2.21 -10.14
CA GLY A 60 4.86 3.44 -10.11
C GLY A 60 4.72 4.23 -11.41
N MET A 61 5.31 5.43 -11.43
CA MET A 61 5.33 6.30 -12.61
C MET A 61 6.19 5.72 -13.74
N ASP A 62 7.14 4.87 -13.38
CA ASP A 62 7.97 4.14 -14.33
C ASP A 62 8.14 2.67 -13.93
N ARG A 63 8.78 1.90 -14.82
CA ARG A 63 9.01 0.47 -14.64
C ARG A 63 9.99 0.18 -13.51
N GLU A 64 10.95 1.05 -13.23
CA GLU A 64 11.92 0.81 -12.16
C GLU A 64 11.23 0.90 -10.79
N GLU A 65 10.41 1.92 -10.58
CA GLU A 65 9.64 2.11 -9.37
C GLU A 65 8.64 0.96 -9.15
N ALA A 66 7.94 0.55 -10.20
CA ALA A 66 7.03 -0.60 -10.17
C ALA A 66 7.77 -1.91 -9.87
N LEU A 67 8.95 -2.13 -10.47
CA LEU A 67 9.79 -3.29 -10.20
C LEU A 67 10.24 -3.32 -8.75
N ASN A 68 10.81 -2.23 -8.24
CA ASN A 68 11.34 -2.15 -6.88
C ASN A 68 10.25 -2.43 -5.82
N ARG A 69 9.03 -1.94 -6.05
CA ARG A 69 7.88 -2.24 -5.17
C ARG A 69 7.45 -3.71 -5.23
N CYS A 70 7.40 -4.28 -6.43
CA CYS A 70 7.07 -5.70 -6.61
C CYS A 70 8.12 -6.61 -5.97
N LEU A 71 9.40 -6.24 -6.01
CA LEU A 71 10.48 -6.93 -5.31
C LEU A 71 10.34 -6.81 -3.79
N GLY A 72 9.96 -5.63 -3.28
CA GLY A 72 9.62 -5.42 -1.86
C GLY A 72 8.53 -6.39 -1.39
N GLU A 73 7.38 -6.40 -2.05
CA GLU A 73 6.27 -7.29 -1.70
C GLU A 73 6.65 -8.78 -1.86
N THR A 74 7.51 -9.12 -2.82
CA THR A 74 8.07 -10.47 -2.95
C THR A 74 8.88 -10.85 -1.71
N ALA A 75 9.77 -9.98 -1.23
CA ALA A 75 10.57 -10.25 -0.03
C ALA A 75 9.70 -10.41 1.22
N GLU A 76 8.66 -9.60 1.36
CA GLU A 76 7.65 -9.70 2.43
C GLU A 76 6.94 -11.06 2.44
N ILE A 77 6.47 -11.50 1.26
CA ILE A 77 5.82 -12.81 1.09
C ILE A 77 6.75 -13.94 1.51
N LEU A 78 8.00 -13.94 1.05
CA LEU A 78 8.97 -14.98 1.35
C LEU A 78 9.32 -15.02 2.83
N ALA A 79 9.56 -13.86 3.45
CA ALA A 79 9.87 -13.76 4.88
C ALA A 79 8.72 -14.27 5.76
N LEU A 80 7.47 -13.91 5.44
CA LEU A 80 6.29 -14.44 6.15
C LEU A 80 6.15 -15.95 6.02
N ASN A 81 6.42 -16.50 4.83
CA ASN A 81 6.35 -17.95 4.60
C ASN A 81 7.41 -18.69 5.40
N MET A 82 8.64 -18.14 5.51
CA MET A 82 9.69 -18.69 6.35
C MET A 82 9.29 -18.64 7.83
N LEU A 83 8.82 -17.49 8.30
CA LEU A 83 8.36 -17.30 9.68
C LEU A 83 7.23 -18.28 10.05
N SER A 84 6.30 -18.55 9.13
CA SER A 84 5.19 -19.48 9.35
C SER A 84 5.62 -20.96 9.37
N ARG A 85 6.75 -21.29 8.74
CA ARG A 85 7.31 -22.65 8.72
C ARG A 85 8.17 -22.93 9.96
N ASP A 86 8.82 -21.91 10.52
CA ASP A 86 9.63 -22.03 11.73
C ASP A 86 8.74 -22.09 12.98
N ARG A 87 8.31 -23.30 13.36
CA ARG A 87 7.54 -23.57 14.59
C ARG A 87 8.41 -23.61 15.86
N SER A 88 9.72 -23.37 15.71
CA SER A 88 10.74 -23.61 16.74
C SER A 88 11.11 -22.35 17.52
N GLY A 89 10.79 -21.16 17.00
CA GLY A 89 11.03 -19.87 17.64
C GLY A 89 9.85 -19.43 18.51
N GLY A 90 10.11 -19.17 19.79
CA GLY A 90 9.08 -18.80 20.76
C GLY A 90 8.31 -17.49 20.47
N GLN A 91 7.10 -17.45 21.03
CA GLN A 91 6.30 -16.29 21.45
C GLN A 91 5.74 -15.27 20.45
N SER A 92 5.97 -15.34 19.14
CA SER A 92 5.19 -14.48 18.24
C SER A 92 3.84 -15.08 17.90
N ARG A 93 2.77 -14.29 18.07
CA ARG A 93 1.48 -14.61 17.45
C ARG A 93 1.61 -14.61 15.91
N PRO A 94 0.78 -15.39 15.19
CA PRO A 94 0.73 -15.36 13.73
C PRO A 94 0.50 -13.94 13.18
N PHE A 95 1.01 -13.67 11.98
CA PHE A 95 0.74 -12.44 11.25
C PHE A 95 -0.76 -12.30 11.01
N ASP A 96 -1.31 -11.15 11.41
CA ASP A 96 -2.70 -10.79 11.17
C ASP A 96 -2.77 -9.54 10.28
N PRO A 97 -3.12 -9.68 8.98
CA PRO A 97 -3.17 -8.56 8.06
C PRO A 97 -4.23 -7.52 8.42
N ARG A 98 -5.09 -7.74 9.43
CA ARG A 98 -6.05 -6.73 9.90
C ARG A 98 -5.43 -5.68 10.81
N CYS A 99 -4.29 -5.95 11.42
CA CYS A 99 -3.68 -5.05 12.40
C CYS A 99 -2.15 -4.98 12.35
N ASP A 100 -1.49 -5.98 11.78
CA ASP A 100 -0.03 -6.01 11.67
C ASP A 100 0.43 -5.19 10.46
N GLY A 101 1.65 -4.68 10.55
CA GLY A 101 2.35 -4.04 9.44
C GLY A 101 3.60 -4.82 9.05
N LEU A 102 3.88 -4.83 7.75
CA LEU A 102 4.95 -5.59 7.14
C LEU A 102 5.56 -4.74 6.04
N ALA A 103 6.89 -4.62 6.02
CA ALA A 103 7.53 -3.88 4.93
C ALA A 103 8.92 -4.40 4.63
N ALA A 104 9.29 -4.41 3.35
CA ALA A 104 10.65 -4.65 2.89
C ALA A 104 11.31 -3.39 2.32
N HIS A 105 12.60 -3.22 2.60
CA HIS A 105 13.43 -2.18 2.00
C HIS A 105 14.92 -2.53 2.07
N PRO A 106 15.78 -2.05 1.15
CA PRO A 106 17.24 -2.22 1.28
C PRO A 106 17.82 -1.60 2.56
N ASP A 107 17.26 -0.46 2.96
CA ASP A 107 17.56 0.21 4.25
C ASP A 107 16.64 -0.33 5.36
N PRO A 108 17.17 -1.01 6.40
CA PRO A 108 16.40 -1.53 7.53
C PRO A 108 15.60 -0.48 8.30
N HIS A 109 16.10 0.76 8.39
CA HIS A 109 15.39 1.83 9.09
C HIS A 109 14.12 2.24 8.34
N ILE A 110 14.21 2.31 7.02
CA ILE A 110 13.05 2.60 6.16
C ILE A 110 12.06 1.44 6.20
N ALA A 111 12.52 0.18 6.12
CA ALA A 111 11.66 -0.99 6.25
C ALA A 111 10.90 -0.98 7.59
N ARG A 112 11.62 -0.77 8.70
CA ARG A 112 11.02 -0.68 10.03
C ARG A 112 9.96 0.42 10.13
N GLN A 113 10.26 1.61 9.61
CA GLN A 113 9.32 2.73 9.66
C GLN A 113 8.09 2.49 8.77
N ALA A 114 8.26 1.87 7.59
CA ALA A 114 7.17 1.51 6.71
C ALA A 114 6.25 0.45 7.34
N ALA A 115 6.82 -0.58 7.97
CA ALA A 115 6.04 -1.58 8.72
C ALA A 115 5.27 -0.96 9.89
N LEU A 116 5.89 -0.01 10.61
CA LEU A 116 5.20 0.74 11.66
C LEU A 116 4.06 1.60 11.10
N ASN A 117 4.28 2.28 9.98
CA ASN A 117 3.26 3.08 9.31
C ASN A 117 2.09 2.23 8.85
N GLU A 118 2.34 1.01 8.33
CA GLU A 118 1.26 0.10 7.95
C GLU A 118 0.45 -0.36 9.17
N ALA A 119 1.08 -0.74 10.29
CA ALA A 119 0.34 -1.08 11.51
C ALA A 119 -0.53 0.09 12.00
N CYS A 120 -0.01 1.33 11.92
CA CYS A 120 -0.77 2.54 12.24
C CYS A 120 -1.95 2.77 11.28
N GLU A 121 -1.73 2.55 9.99
CA GLU A 121 -2.75 2.61 8.94
C GLU A 121 -3.88 1.63 9.26
N ARG A 122 -3.54 0.38 9.57
CA ARG A 122 -4.50 -0.67 9.83
C ARG A 122 -5.44 -0.30 10.98
N PHE A 123 -4.88 0.28 12.03
CA PHE A 123 -5.62 0.75 13.20
C PHE A 123 -6.49 1.97 12.90
N ALA A 124 -5.95 3.01 12.27
CA ALA A 124 -6.69 4.22 11.94
C ALA A 124 -7.87 3.92 11.00
N VAL A 125 -7.63 3.12 9.96
CA VAL A 125 -8.66 2.67 9.02
C VAL A 125 -9.70 1.80 9.74
N ALA A 126 -9.30 0.90 10.66
CA ALA A 126 -10.26 0.12 11.42
C ALA A 126 -11.14 1.00 12.33
N LYS A 127 -10.57 1.99 13.01
CA LYS A 127 -11.32 2.96 13.84
C LYS A 127 -12.32 3.75 13.00
N TRP A 128 -11.88 4.30 11.88
CA TRP A 128 -12.78 4.99 10.94
C TRP A 128 -13.86 4.06 10.41
N TRP A 129 -13.46 2.89 9.90
CA TRP A 129 -14.39 1.92 9.33
C TRP A 129 -15.45 1.54 10.37
N LEU A 130 -15.11 1.30 11.62
CA LEU A 130 -16.08 0.97 12.67
C LEU A 130 -16.88 2.18 13.21
N GLY A 131 -16.67 3.38 12.65
CA GLY A 131 -17.41 4.60 13.01
C GLY A 131 -16.89 5.29 14.28
N HIS A 132 -15.70 4.93 14.75
CA HIS A 132 -15.06 5.51 15.93
C HIS A 132 -14.20 6.75 15.62
N SER A 133 -13.89 7.00 14.35
CA SER A 133 -13.15 8.19 13.90
C SER A 133 -13.88 8.87 12.74
N ARG A 134 -13.73 10.20 12.67
CA ARG A 134 -14.25 11.03 11.57
C ARG A 134 -13.21 11.15 10.46
N VAL A 135 -13.62 11.76 9.36
CA VAL A 135 -12.74 12.10 8.24
C VAL A 135 -12.91 13.55 7.82
N HIS A 136 -11.86 14.08 7.20
CA HIS A 136 -11.77 15.42 6.65
C HIS A 136 -11.47 15.31 5.16
N ALA A 137 -12.37 15.81 4.31
CA ALA A 137 -12.14 15.88 2.87
C ALA A 137 -10.96 16.81 2.58
N MET A 138 -10.04 16.36 1.72
CA MET A 138 -8.88 17.17 1.37
C MET A 138 -9.29 18.31 0.41
N PRO A 139 -8.92 19.57 0.68
CA PRO A 139 -9.29 20.69 -0.18
C PRO A 139 -8.67 20.55 -1.59
N PRO A 140 -9.40 20.83 -2.67
CA PRO A 140 -8.85 20.81 -4.04
C PRO A 140 -7.60 21.67 -4.19
N LEU A 141 -7.60 22.88 -3.62
CA LEU A 141 -6.43 23.77 -3.65
C LEU A 141 -5.19 23.15 -3.01
N TRP A 142 -5.35 22.34 -1.95
CA TRP A 142 -4.22 21.66 -1.33
C TRP A 142 -3.67 20.57 -2.26
N LEU A 143 -4.57 19.75 -2.84
CA LEU A 143 -4.20 18.69 -3.80
C LEU A 143 -3.46 19.26 -5.02
N ASP A 144 -3.90 20.41 -5.52
CA ASP A 144 -3.23 21.10 -6.62
C ASP A 144 -1.84 21.62 -6.19
N SER A 145 -1.74 22.23 -5.00
CA SER A 145 -0.50 22.84 -4.52
C SER A 145 0.62 21.84 -4.24
N CYS A 146 0.29 20.60 -3.89
CA CYS A 146 1.26 19.52 -3.66
C CYS A 146 1.48 18.63 -4.89
N GLY A 147 0.84 18.93 -6.02
CA GLY A 147 1.05 18.24 -7.29
C GLY A 147 0.26 16.93 -7.49
N LEU A 148 -0.52 16.49 -6.49
CA LEU A 148 -1.30 15.25 -6.56
C LEU A 148 -2.34 15.26 -7.69
N THR A 149 -2.94 16.42 -7.97
CA THR A 149 -3.89 16.56 -9.10
C THR A 149 -3.18 16.34 -10.44
N ALA A 150 -1.98 16.90 -10.60
CA ALA A 150 -1.21 16.75 -11.83
C ALA A 150 -0.70 15.31 -12.00
N GLU A 151 -0.23 14.69 -10.93
CA GLU A 151 0.19 13.28 -10.91
C GLU A 151 -0.98 12.35 -11.28
N LEU A 152 -2.16 12.54 -10.67
CA LEU A 152 -3.37 11.78 -11.02
C LEU A 152 -3.73 11.96 -12.51
N GLN A 153 -3.68 13.20 -13.00
CA GLN A 153 -4.00 13.51 -14.39
C GLN A 153 -3.03 12.82 -15.35
N GLN A 154 -1.74 12.76 -15.02
CA GLN A 154 -0.73 12.05 -15.78
C GLN A 154 -0.99 10.54 -15.79
N MET A 155 -1.27 9.94 -14.62
CA MET A 155 -1.58 8.51 -14.53
C MET A 155 -2.85 8.14 -15.31
N ARG A 156 -3.87 9.02 -15.32
CA ARG A 156 -5.15 8.82 -16.02
C ARG A 156 -5.15 9.28 -17.49
N ASP A 157 -4.04 9.82 -18.00
CA ASP A 157 -4.01 10.29 -19.38
C ASP A 157 -4.28 9.15 -20.36
N GLY A 158 -5.15 9.41 -21.33
CA GLY A 158 -5.62 8.39 -22.27
C GLY A 158 -6.54 7.30 -21.69
N ALA A 159 -7.03 7.41 -20.45
CA ALA A 159 -7.91 6.40 -19.84
C ALA A 159 -9.18 6.16 -20.66
N ALA A 160 -9.45 4.89 -20.98
CA ALA A 160 -10.64 4.50 -21.74
C ALA A 160 -11.92 4.63 -20.91
N LEU A 161 -11.83 4.41 -19.59
CA LEU A 161 -12.94 4.60 -18.66
C LEU A 161 -12.58 5.63 -17.59
N ARG A 162 -13.37 6.69 -17.50
CA ARG A 162 -13.17 7.76 -16.52
C ARG A 162 -13.70 7.37 -15.16
N ARG A 163 -12.98 7.78 -14.11
CA ARG A 163 -13.37 7.60 -12.71
C ARG A 163 -13.14 8.89 -11.94
N ARG A 164 -13.99 9.14 -10.94
CA ARG A 164 -13.82 10.24 -9.99
C ARG A 164 -12.88 9.78 -8.89
N THR A 165 -11.92 10.63 -8.52
CA THR A 165 -10.96 10.35 -7.45
C THR A 165 -10.94 11.48 -6.44
N ASP A 166 -11.05 11.12 -5.17
CA ASP A 166 -11.21 12.04 -4.05
C ASP A 166 -10.40 11.56 -2.85
N TRP A 167 -9.96 12.48 -1.98
CA TRP A 167 -9.16 12.18 -0.79
C TRP A 167 -9.82 12.64 0.51
N TRP A 168 -9.57 11.89 1.56
CA TRP A 168 -9.90 12.25 2.94
C TRP A 168 -8.74 11.91 3.87
N GLN A 169 -8.56 12.71 4.92
CA GLN A 169 -7.72 12.38 6.06
C GLN A 169 -8.58 11.80 7.19
N ILE A 170 -8.14 10.71 7.83
CA ILE A 170 -8.76 10.20 9.05
C ILE A 170 -8.36 11.09 10.23
N ASP A 171 -9.34 11.55 11.01
CA ASP A 171 -9.10 12.31 12.24
C ASP A 171 -8.58 11.37 13.32
N MET A 172 -7.26 11.39 13.49
CA MET A 172 -6.54 10.71 14.55
C MET A 172 -5.83 11.76 15.39
N HIS A 173 -6.10 11.76 16.70
CA HIS A 173 -5.46 12.70 17.62
C HIS A 173 -3.97 12.40 17.88
N GLN A 174 -3.49 11.21 17.49
CA GLN A 174 -2.11 10.74 17.69
C GLN A 174 -1.69 9.83 16.54
N GLY A 175 -0.38 9.74 16.29
CA GLY A 175 0.20 8.89 15.26
C GLY A 175 0.29 9.56 13.88
N PRO A 176 0.92 8.90 12.89
CA PRO A 176 1.13 9.45 11.56
C PRO A 176 -0.18 9.77 10.83
N ILE A 177 -0.09 10.62 9.80
CA ILE A 177 -1.25 11.01 8.99
C ILE A 177 -1.72 9.82 8.17
N THR A 178 -2.99 9.46 8.28
CA THR A 178 -3.64 8.42 7.47
C THR A 178 -4.62 9.03 6.49
N MET A 179 -4.42 8.75 5.21
CA MET A 179 -5.23 9.20 4.09
C MET A 179 -6.04 8.04 3.50
N ILE A 180 -7.24 8.35 3.05
CA ILE A 180 -8.13 7.52 2.25
C ILE A 180 -8.19 8.16 0.87
N CYS A 181 -7.89 7.41 -0.18
CA CYS A 181 -8.15 7.79 -1.55
C CYS A 181 -9.27 6.92 -2.09
N ARG A 182 -10.28 7.51 -2.72
CA ARG A 182 -11.43 6.79 -3.27
C ARG A 182 -11.45 6.93 -4.77
N SER A 183 -11.81 5.85 -5.45
CA SER A 183 -12.19 5.87 -6.87
C SER A 183 -13.60 5.36 -7.07
N MET A 184 -14.37 5.96 -7.96
CA MET A 184 -15.69 5.46 -8.39
C MET A 184 -15.99 5.84 -9.84
N SER A 185 -16.95 5.16 -10.47
CA SER A 185 -17.44 5.59 -11.78
C SER A 185 -18.00 7.02 -11.74
N VAL A 186 -18.18 7.64 -12.90
CA VAL A 186 -18.78 8.98 -12.98
C VAL A 186 -20.23 8.97 -12.47
N GLU A 187 -20.94 7.85 -12.61
CA GLU A 187 -22.27 7.57 -12.07
C GLU A 187 -22.26 7.24 -10.56
N GLY A 188 -21.08 7.07 -9.96
CA GLY A 188 -20.92 6.74 -8.54
C GLY A 188 -21.00 5.25 -8.21
N GLN A 189 -20.76 4.39 -9.20
CA GLN A 189 -20.76 2.94 -9.06
C GLN A 189 -19.35 2.38 -8.82
N ASP A 190 -19.31 1.12 -8.39
CA ASP A 190 -18.11 0.34 -8.13
C ASP A 190 -17.04 1.13 -7.34
N PRO A 191 -17.36 1.66 -6.13
CA PRO A 191 -16.39 2.38 -5.32
C PRO A 191 -15.23 1.45 -4.95
N LEU A 192 -14.03 2.03 -4.91
CA LEU A 192 -12.79 1.42 -4.43
C LEU A 192 -12.08 2.41 -3.50
N LEU A 193 -11.28 1.87 -2.59
CA LEU A 193 -10.46 2.65 -1.65
C LEU A 193 -9.02 2.18 -1.72
N GLY A 194 -8.10 3.13 -1.61
CA GLY A 194 -6.72 2.93 -1.22
C GLY A 194 -6.43 3.69 0.06
N PHE A 195 -5.47 3.20 0.84
CA PHE A 195 -5.09 3.76 2.12
C PHE A 195 -3.60 4.07 2.13
N GLY A 196 -3.23 5.11 2.87
CA GLY A 196 -1.83 5.49 2.96
C GLY A 196 -1.53 6.22 4.25
N THR A 197 -0.50 5.76 4.96
CA THR A 197 -0.05 6.37 6.21
C THR A 197 1.41 6.79 6.14
N HIS A 198 1.68 8.04 6.53
CA HIS A 198 3.02 8.60 6.60
C HIS A 198 3.06 9.84 7.52
N ALA A 199 4.24 10.25 7.98
CA ALA A 199 4.39 11.48 8.76
C ALA A 199 4.14 12.74 7.92
N ASP A 200 4.64 12.75 6.69
CA ASP A 200 4.29 13.75 5.66
C ASP A 200 2.92 13.43 5.03
N PRO A 201 1.95 14.36 5.07
CA PRO A 201 0.62 14.17 4.48
C PRO A 201 0.62 13.97 2.96
N VAL A 202 1.59 14.55 2.23
CA VAL A 202 1.68 14.37 0.77
C VAL A 202 2.08 12.94 0.45
N ALA A 203 3.12 12.42 1.10
CA ALA A 203 3.52 11.02 0.98
C ALA A 203 2.40 10.04 1.40
N ALA A 204 1.62 10.35 2.43
CA ALA A 204 0.46 9.55 2.83
C ALA A 204 -0.62 9.51 1.72
N ALA A 205 -0.94 10.67 1.14
CA ALA A 205 -1.93 10.78 0.07
C ALA A 205 -1.47 10.11 -1.24
N GLY A 206 -0.18 10.22 -1.58
CA GLY A 206 0.43 9.52 -2.71
C GLY A 206 0.44 8.00 -2.51
N LYS A 207 0.72 7.51 -1.29
CA LYS A 207 0.59 6.08 -0.96
C LYS A 207 -0.86 5.60 -1.15
N ALA A 208 -1.83 6.35 -0.62
CA ALA A 208 -3.25 6.02 -0.78
C ALA A 208 -3.69 5.97 -2.25
N LEU A 209 -3.19 6.88 -3.10
CA LEU A 209 -3.44 6.86 -4.53
C LEU A 209 -2.88 5.60 -5.20
N ARG A 210 -1.63 5.22 -4.92
CA ARG A 210 -1.03 4.02 -5.53
C ARG A 210 -1.78 2.74 -5.16
N GLU A 211 -2.11 2.57 -3.88
CA GLU A 211 -2.93 1.44 -3.42
C GLU A 211 -4.30 1.41 -4.11
N LEU A 212 -4.93 2.57 -4.28
CA LEU A 212 -6.21 2.67 -4.98
C LEU A 212 -6.10 2.22 -6.44
N LEU A 213 -5.05 2.61 -7.15
CA LEU A 213 -4.85 2.25 -8.55
C LEU A 213 -4.52 0.75 -8.73
N LEU A 214 -3.83 0.13 -7.76
CA LEU A 214 -3.69 -1.33 -7.71
C LEU A 214 -5.05 -2.02 -7.51
N MET A 215 -5.93 -1.45 -6.68
CA MET A 215 -7.30 -1.98 -6.53
C MET A 215 -8.16 -1.80 -7.79
N GLU A 216 -7.90 -0.77 -8.59
CA GLU A 216 -8.57 -0.59 -9.89
C GLU A 216 -8.26 -1.75 -10.84
N LEU A 217 -7.08 -2.36 -10.80
CA LEU A 217 -6.76 -3.56 -11.59
C LEU A 217 -7.66 -4.76 -11.22
N ASN A 218 -7.88 -4.99 -9.93
CA ASN A 218 -8.78 -6.05 -9.47
C ASN A 218 -10.22 -5.83 -9.99
N LEU A 219 -10.65 -4.57 -10.11
CA LEU A 219 -11.92 -4.23 -10.74
C LEU A 219 -11.90 -4.50 -12.24
N MET A 220 -10.80 -4.23 -12.95
CA MET A 220 -10.70 -4.57 -14.38
C MET A 220 -10.91 -6.06 -14.62
N GLU A 221 -10.29 -6.91 -13.79
CA GLU A 221 -10.48 -8.36 -13.85
C GLU A 221 -11.93 -8.75 -13.55
N LEU A 222 -12.56 -8.10 -12.58
CA LEU A 222 -13.98 -8.33 -12.25
C LEU A 222 -14.90 -7.95 -13.41
N LEU A 223 -14.66 -6.82 -14.06
CA LEU A 223 -15.43 -6.37 -15.23
C LEU A 223 -15.26 -7.33 -16.41
N ALA A 224 -14.04 -7.81 -16.67
CA ALA A 224 -13.77 -8.81 -17.69
C ALA A 224 -14.46 -10.15 -17.37
N ALA A 225 -14.43 -10.59 -16.11
CA ALA A 225 -15.07 -11.84 -15.68
C ALA A 225 -16.61 -11.78 -15.75
N ARG A 226 -17.21 -10.62 -15.47
CA ARG A 226 -18.67 -10.42 -15.62
C ARG A 226 -19.14 -10.68 -17.06
N SER A 227 -18.30 -10.35 -18.06
CA SER A 227 -18.61 -10.59 -19.47
C SER A 227 -18.46 -12.05 -19.90
N THR A 228 -17.71 -12.87 -19.14
CA THR A 228 -17.34 -14.25 -19.50
C THR A 228 -17.88 -15.32 -18.54
N GLY A 229 -18.60 -14.95 -17.48
CA GLY A 229 -19.19 -15.87 -16.50
C GLY A 229 -18.25 -16.35 -15.39
N GLY A 230 -17.01 -15.85 -15.32
CA GLY A 230 -15.95 -16.27 -14.38
C GLY A 230 -16.02 -15.68 -12.97
N VAL A 231 -17.22 -15.45 -12.42
CA VAL A 231 -17.45 -14.68 -11.19
C VAL A 231 -16.87 -15.28 -9.88
N PRO A 232 -16.77 -16.62 -9.66
CA PRO A 232 -16.40 -17.17 -8.35
C PRO A 232 -15.04 -16.75 -7.80
N ALA A 233 -14.00 -16.65 -8.65
CA ALA A 233 -12.65 -16.31 -8.23
C ALA A 233 -12.51 -14.85 -7.76
N LEU A 234 -13.42 -13.98 -8.19
CA LEU A 234 -13.39 -12.53 -7.90
C LEU A 234 -14.46 -12.11 -6.90
N ARG A 235 -15.05 -13.08 -6.20
CA ARG A 235 -16.00 -12.85 -5.11
C ARG A 235 -15.44 -11.89 -4.04
N PRO A 236 -14.17 -11.97 -3.59
CA PRO A 236 -13.64 -11.02 -2.61
C PRO A 236 -13.70 -9.57 -3.09
N VAL A 237 -13.31 -9.30 -4.34
CA VAL A 237 -13.36 -7.96 -4.93
C VAL A 237 -14.81 -7.44 -4.98
N ASN A 238 -15.74 -8.30 -5.40
CA ASN A 238 -17.15 -7.94 -5.47
C ASN A 238 -17.79 -7.72 -4.08
N ASP A 239 -17.43 -8.54 -3.09
CA ASP A 239 -17.86 -8.40 -1.70
C ASP A 239 -17.35 -7.08 -1.09
N ARG A 240 -16.10 -6.69 -1.39
CA ARG A 240 -15.53 -5.41 -0.98
C ARG A 240 -16.23 -4.21 -1.60
N ILE A 241 -16.51 -4.25 -2.91
CA ILE A 241 -17.27 -3.19 -3.59
C ILE A 241 -18.66 -3.05 -2.97
N ARG A 242 -19.32 -4.16 -2.64
CA ARG A 242 -20.61 -4.14 -1.93
C ARG A 242 -20.48 -3.47 -0.56
N ASP A 243 -19.46 -3.83 0.22
CA ASP A 243 -19.24 -3.25 1.54
C ASP A 243 -18.95 -1.75 1.47
N TYR A 244 -18.12 -1.31 0.52
CA TYR A 244 -17.88 0.11 0.23
C TYR A 244 -19.17 0.82 -0.15
N THR A 245 -19.95 0.27 -1.08
CA THR A 245 -21.23 0.85 -1.52
C THR A 245 -22.19 1.05 -0.35
N ARG A 246 -22.25 0.07 0.56
CA ARG A 246 -23.13 0.12 1.74
C ARG A 246 -22.67 1.18 2.76
N ARG A 247 -21.36 1.35 2.97
CA ARG A 247 -20.83 2.07 4.13
C ARG A 247 -20.35 3.48 3.85
N LEU A 248 -19.80 3.74 2.68
CA LEU A 248 -19.20 5.04 2.34
C LEU A 248 -20.15 6.24 2.46
N PRO A 249 -21.46 6.15 2.11
CA PRO A 249 -22.39 7.28 2.27
C PRO A 249 -22.53 7.78 3.72
N MET A 250 -22.23 6.94 4.70
CA MET A 250 -22.21 7.32 6.12
C MET A 250 -20.80 7.73 6.56
N LEU A 251 -19.78 6.99 6.14
CA LEU A 251 -18.41 7.12 6.62
C LEU A 251 -17.63 8.30 6.02
N LEU A 252 -18.02 8.78 4.83
CA LEU A 252 -17.35 9.91 4.14
C LEU A 252 -18.10 11.23 4.30
N ARG A 253 -19.04 11.33 5.26
CA ARG A 253 -19.68 12.59 5.61
C ARG A 253 -18.65 13.49 6.28
N SER A 254 -18.07 14.39 5.50
CA SER A 254 -17.04 15.32 5.96
C SER A 254 -17.66 16.55 6.61
N SER A 255 -17.00 17.07 7.65
CA SER A 255 -17.00 18.50 7.95
C SER A 255 -15.92 19.20 7.11
N MET A 256 -16.09 20.47 6.76
CA MET A 256 -15.00 21.24 6.13
C MET A 256 -13.77 21.22 7.05
N PRO A 257 -12.57 20.99 6.52
CA PRO A 257 -11.36 20.82 7.33
C PRO A 257 -10.78 22.16 7.81
N ASP A 258 -10.05 22.12 8.92
CA ASP A 258 -8.90 23.01 9.14
C ASP A 258 -7.77 22.59 8.18
N PRO A 259 -6.89 23.48 7.71
CA PRO A 259 -5.80 23.09 6.82
C PRO A 259 -4.95 21.95 7.42
N PRO A 260 -4.57 20.94 6.62
CA PRO A 260 -3.74 19.83 7.10
C PRO A 260 -2.40 20.39 7.59
N GLY A 261 -2.07 20.16 8.85
CA GLY A 261 -0.85 20.75 9.42
C GLY A 261 -0.68 20.66 10.93
N ARG A 262 -1.54 19.91 11.66
CA ARG A 262 -1.19 19.57 13.04
C ARG A 262 -0.09 18.52 12.99
N GLU A 263 1.12 18.93 13.34
CA GLU A 263 2.16 18.02 13.82
C GLU A 263 1.52 17.06 14.81
N SER A 264 1.32 15.81 14.39
CA SER A 264 0.81 14.81 15.30
C SER A 264 1.97 14.35 16.18
N VAL A 265 1.68 14.17 17.46
CA VAL A 265 2.61 13.48 18.33
C VAL A 265 2.74 12.06 17.79
N ASN A 266 3.95 11.71 17.34
CA ASN A 266 4.34 10.45 16.71
C ASN A 266 4.33 9.26 17.69
N THR A 267 3.29 9.17 18.51
CA THR A 267 3.08 8.08 19.46
C THR A 267 1.81 7.37 19.07
N PHE A 268 1.96 6.19 18.49
CA PHE A 268 0.87 5.22 18.34
C PHE A 268 0.73 4.45 19.67
N PRO A 269 -0.38 4.56 20.41
CA PRO A 269 -0.56 3.83 21.66
C PRO A 269 -1.48 2.60 21.49
N PRO A 270 -1.08 1.40 21.94
CA PRO A 270 0.26 1.02 22.41
C PRO A 270 1.26 0.88 21.25
N ARG A 271 2.54 1.22 21.50
CA ARG A 271 3.58 1.16 20.47
C ARG A 271 3.74 -0.28 19.97
N PRO A 272 3.72 -0.53 18.64
CA PRO A 272 3.84 -1.89 18.13
C PRO A 272 5.21 -2.49 18.45
N GLU A 273 5.23 -3.78 18.76
CA GLU A 273 6.48 -4.54 18.79
C GLU A 273 6.96 -4.68 17.34
N CYS A 274 8.11 -4.09 17.02
CA CYS A 274 8.70 -4.16 15.69
C CYS A 274 9.99 -4.97 15.73
N ARG A 275 10.09 -5.98 14.89
CA ARG A 275 11.29 -6.80 14.74
C ARG A 275 11.57 -7.14 13.29
N GLU A 276 12.83 -7.37 12.99
CA GLU A 276 13.25 -7.86 11.70
C GLU A 276 12.96 -9.37 11.58
N ILE A 277 12.41 -9.79 10.45
CA ILE A 277 12.08 -11.19 10.13
C ILE A 277 12.80 -11.67 8.86
N THR A 278 13.81 -10.92 8.42
CA THR A 278 14.65 -11.20 7.26
C THR A 278 15.26 -12.61 7.36
N GLY A 279 15.10 -13.42 6.31
CA GLY A 279 15.79 -14.70 6.20
C GLY A 279 17.30 -14.51 6.01
N ALA A 280 18.12 -15.47 6.45
CA ALA A 280 19.58 -15.39 6.30
C ALA A 280 19.97 -15.22 4.82
N GLY A 281 20.77 -14.20 4.51
CA GLY A 281 21.22 -13.90 3.14
C GLY A 281 20.16 -13.29 2.23
N ALA A 282 19.01 -12.87 2.77
CA ALA A 282 17.97 -12.24 1.98
C ALA A 282 18.41 -10.83 1.48
N PRO A 283 17.98 -10.45 0.26
CA PRO A 283 18.41 -9.21 -0.39
C PRO A 283 17.84 -7.93 0.19
N LEU A 284 16.69 -7.99 0.86
CA LEU A 284 16.00 -6.86 1.47
C LEU A 284 15.78 -7.13 2.96
N SER A 285 15.87 -6.08 3.78
CA SER A 285 15.46 -6.13 5.18
C SER A 285 13.94 -6.12 5.26
N VAL A 286 13.35 -7.09 5.95
CA VAL A 286 11.90 -7.23 6.13
C VAL A 286 11.55 -7.07 7.60
N TRP A 287 10.69 -6.11 7.90
CA TRP A 287 10.26 -5.80 9.26
C TRP A 287 8.79 -6.11 9.46
N LEU A 288 8.48 -6.72 10.60
CA LEU A 288 7.14 -7.00 11.09
C LEU A 288 6.88 -6.16 12.34
N CYS A 289 5.79 -5.38 12.31
CA CYS A 289 5.32 -4.60 13.44
C CYS A 289 3.94 -5.10 13.91
N GLN A 290 3.86 -5.56 15.14
CA GLN A 290 2.66 -6.16 15.74
C GLN A 290 2.19 -5.32 16.92
N PRO A 291 1.08 -4.57 16.78
CA PRO A 291 0.51 -3.84 17.90
C PRO A 291 -0.09 -4.82 18.93
N ASP A 292 0.05 -4.48 20.21
CA ASP A 292 -0.63 -5.16 21.32
C ASP A 292 -2.09 -4.70 21.43
N VAL A 293 -2.84 -4.95 20.36
CA VAL A 293 -4.27 -4.66 20.26
C VAL A 293 -4.98 -5.87 19.70
N ALA A 294 -6.19 -6.14 20.19
CA ALA A 294 -7.03 -7.16 19.61
C ALA A 294 -7.31 -6.81 18.13
N PRO A 295 -7.36 -7.82 17.23
CA PRO A 295 -7.76 -7.59 15.86
C PRO A 295 -9.14 -6.89 15.81
N PRO A 296 -9.33 -5.94 14.89
CA PRO A 296 -10.59 -5.21 14.80
C PRO A 296 -11.77 -6.16 14.54
N PRO A 297 -12.91 -5.97 15.23
CA PRO A 297 -14.05 -6.87 15.19
C PRO A 297 -14.92 -6.65 13.93
N PHE A 298 -14.35 -6.84 12.75
CA PHE A 298 -15.13 -6.81 11.50
C PHE A 298 -16.14 -7.97 11.47
N THR A 299 -17.42 -7.66 11.28
CA THR A 299 -18.52 -8.63 11.19
C THR A 299 -19.11 -8.66 9.79
N ALA A 300 -20.04 -9.60 9.51
CA ALA A 300 -20.78 -9.62 8.25
C ALA A 300 -21.59 -8.32 8.03
N GLU A 301 -22.08 -7.73 9.12
CA GLU A 301 -22.82 -6.48 9.12
C GLU A 301 -21.91 -5.28 8.80
N THR A 302 -20.71 -5.22 9.38
CA THR A 302 -19.80 -4.09 9.15
C THR A 302 -18.96 -4.25 7.89
N GLY A 303 -18.79 -5.47 7.38
CA GLY A 303 -17.82 -5.77 6.33
C GLY A 303 -16.38 -5.52 6.78
N SER A 304 -15.43 -5.68 5.86
CA SER A 304 -14.01 -5.39 6.05
C SER A 304 -13.52 -4.36 5.02
N PRO A 305 -12.65 -3.40 5.40
CA PRO A 305 -12.02 -2.51 4.44
C PRO A 305 -10.87 -3.18 3.66
N TYR A 306 -10.46 -4.41 4.02
CA TYR A 306 -9.28 -5.08 3.45
C TYR A 306 -9.58 -6.35 2.68
N PHE A 307 -10.69 -7.03 2.98
CA PHE A 307 -10.99 -8.38 2.48
C PHE A 307 -12.28 -8.36 1.71
#